data_AF-A0A3D2FNB3-F1
#
_entry.id   AF-A0A3D2FNB3-F1
#
_cell.length_a   1.000
_cell.length_b   1.000
_cell.length_c   1.000
_cell.angle_alpha   90.00
_cell.angle_beta   90.00
_cell.angle_gamma   90.00
#
_symmetry.space_group_name_H-M   'P 1'
#
loop_
_entity.id
_entity.type
_entity.pdbx_description
1 polymer ?
#
loop_
_entity_poly.entity_id
_entity_poly.type
_entity_poly.pdbx_seq_one_letter_code
_entity_poly.pdbx_strand_id
1 'polypeptide(L)'
;MPIKTLKKKEVPKVIMAEKAGQFPFTRGIYPTMYKDKSWTMRQYAGFTSAEESNKRYRYLLDQGGSGLSVAFDLPTQIGYDSDDSMADGEVGKVGVPISSIRDMDRLFNGIPLDQVSTSMTINATAATMLALYIVTAEKMDISAHHLKGTIQNDILKEYIARGTYIYPPEPSMRLVTDVIAFCENHVPQWNTISISGYHIREAGSTAAQELAFTFANGISYVQAAIDTGLKVDEFGKRLSFFFNAHNDFLKEIAKFRAARRIWAIIMKERFGATNEKAMRCRFHVQTGGSTLTAQQVDNNIVRTTIQALSAVLGGTQSLHTNAFDEALALPTDQSVKLALRTQQIIAHESGVTKYVDPFGGSKVIETMTDELEAEVMAILEEIDHMGGSIKAIENEWIQNEIAKSAYEHQQSVDNKTQKIIGVNTQIDHDDSEPNLQAIDKMAIQRQVKSVKTLKTERDNEKVKIKLDILNKTAKSTDNLMPSIIDCVRAESTLGEVANTLRTVFGEF
;
A
#
# COMPACT_ATOMS: atom_id res chain seq x y z
N MET A 1 19.16 -1.91 21.56
CA MET A 1 19.93 -3.19 21.59
C MET A 1 20.41 -3.49 20.18
N PRO A 2 21.56 -4.15 19.96
CA PRO A 2 21.96 -4.51 18.61
C PRO A 2 20.91 -5.42 17.97
N ILE A 3 20.47 -5.04 16.78
CA ILE A 3 19.52 -5.77 15.97
C ILE A 3 20.10 -7.18 15.72
N LYS A 4 19.36 -8.24 16.08
CA LYS A 4 19.83 -9.62 15.91
C LYS A 4 19.93 -9.97 14.42
N THR A 5 21.16 -10.15 13.92
CA THR A 5 21.44 -10.68 12.59
C THR A 5 20.92 -12.11 12.46
N LEU A 6 20.26 -12.43 11.34
CA LEU A 6 19.88 -13.81 11.01
C LEU A 6 21.16 -14.62 10.76
N LYS A 7 21.54 -15.49 11.71
CA LYS A 7 22.67 -16.40 11.50
C LYS A 7 22.31 -17.39 10.39
N LYS A 8 23.22 -17.57 9.43
CA LYS A 8 23.20 -18.57 8.38
C LYS A 8 23.16 -19.99 8.98
N LYS A 9 21.98 -20.45 9.40
CA LYS A 9 21.71 -21.88 9.57
C LYS A 9 21.39 -22.41 8.18
N GLU A 10 22.10 -23.46 7.77
CA GLU A 10 21.70 -24.26 6.61
C GLU A 10 20.22 -24.58 6.75
N VAL A 11 19.39 -24.01 5.86
CA VAL A 11 17.98 -24.39 5.75
C VAL A 11 18.00 -25.88 5.43
N PRO A 12 17.47 -26.75 6.31
CA PRO A 12 17.51 -28.17 6.04
C PRO A 12 16.84 -28.43 4.70
N LYS A 13 17.56 -29.05 3.75
CA LYS A 13 16.99 -29.67 2.54
C LYS A 13 16.13 -30.85 2.96
N VAL A 14 15.03 -30.56 3.61
CA VAL A 14 14.00 -31.52 3.94
C VAL A 14 12.82 -31.13 3.07
N ILE A 15 12.70 -31.78 1.92
CA ILE A 15 11.46 -31.86 1.14
C ILE A 15 10.45 -32.67 1.97
N MET A 16 10.09 -32.18 3.15
CA MET A 16 8.78 -32.47 3.71
C MET A 16 7.82 -31.75 2.78
N ALA A 17 6.87 -32.46 2.19
CA ALA A 17 5.92 -31.85 1.27
C ALA A 17 5.17 -30.72 1.99
N GLU A 18 5.61 -29.48 1.77
CA GLU A 18 5.00 -28.30 2.37
C GLU A 18 3.52 -28.24 1.98
N LYS A 19 2.69 -27.75 2.90
CA LYS A 19 1.25 -27.61 2.70
C LYS A 19 0.82 -26.18 2.93
N ALA A 20 -0.18 -25.75 2.17
CA ALA A 20 -0.79 -24.44 2.38
C ALA A 20 -1.42 -24.36 3.79
N GLY A 21 -1.37 -23.17 4.39
CA GLY A 21 -1.86 -22.93 5.74
C GLY A 21 -0.95 -23.43 6.86
N GLN A 22 0.22 -23.99 6.55
CA GLN A 22 1.22 -24.45 7.52
C GLN A 22 2.53 -23.69 7.34
N PHE A 23 3.25 -23.44 8.42
CA PHE A 23 4.59 -22.84 8.37
C PHE A 23 5.51 -23.64 7.42
N PRO A 24 6.30 -23.01 6.53
CA PRO A 24 6.54 -21.56 6.41
C PRO A 24 5.61 -20.84 5.40
N PHE A 25 4.44 -21.41 5.10
CA PHE A 25 3.37 -20.84 4.27
C PHE A 25 3.72 -20.60 2.79
N THR A 26 4.80 -21.19 2.28
CA THR A 26 5.24 -21.04 0.88
C THR A 26 4.10 -21.32 -0.11
N ARG A 27 3.30 -22.36 0.14
CA ARG A 27 2.18 -22.79 -0.72
C ARG A 27 0.87 -22.01 -0.50
N GLY A 28 0.88 -20.99 0.35
CA GLY A 28 -0.28 -20.16 0.69
C GLY A 28 -0.53 -20.10 2.19
N ILE A 29 -1.09 -18.99 2.66
CA ILE A 29 -1.32 -18.72 4.10
C ILE A 29 -2.60 -19.36 4.66
N TYR A 30 -3.47 -19.88 3.80
CA TYR A 30 -4.71 -20.58 4.17
C TYR A 30 -4.72 -21.97 3.54
N PRO A 31 -5.22 -23.02 4.23
CA PRO A 31 -5.21 -24.38 3.69
C PRO A 31 -5.94 -24.55 2.36
N THR A 32 -7.01 -23.80 2.17
CA THR A 32 -7.95 -23.91 1.04
C THR A 32 -7.82 -22.76 0.03
N MET A 33 -7.15 -21.67 0.40
CA MET A 33 -7.01 -20.45 -0.41
C MET A 33 -8.33 -20.10 -1.14
N TYR A 34 -8.30 -20.04 -2.47
CA TYR A 34 -9.43 -19.59 -3.28
C TYR A 34 -10.54 -20.62 -3.48
N LYS A 35 -10.37 -21.86 -2.98
CA LYS A 35 -11.46 -22.84 -2.96
C LYS A 35 -12.61 -22.39 -2.07
N ASP A 36 -12.28 -21.70 -0.97
CA ASP A 36 -13.27 -21.20 -0.02
C ASP A 36 -13.67 -19.76 -0.33
N LYS A 37 -12.67 -18.90 -0.59
CA LYS A 37 -12.90 -17.47 -0.82
C LYS A 37 -11.87 -16.90 -1.79
N SER A 38 -12.34 -16.31 -2.90
CA SER A 38 -11.50 -15.56 -3.83
C SER A 38 -10.77 -14.40 -3.14
N TRP A 39 -9.69 -13.92 -3.76
CA TRP A 39 -9.04 -12.69 -3.34
C TRP A 39 -10.04 -11.52 -3.40
N THR A 40 -9.75 -10.46 -2.64
CA THR A 40 -10.54 -9.23 -2.71
C THR A 40 -10.22 -8.50 -4.01
N MET A 41 -11.21 -8.37 -4.90
CA MET A 41 -11.11 -7.55 -6.10
C MET A 41 -11.23 -6.08 -5.68
N ARG A 42 -10.08 -5.39 -5.64
CA ARG A 42 -9.96 -4.10 -4.98
C ARG A 42 -9.34 -3.09 -5.95
N GLN A 43 -10.19 -2.41 -6.72
CA GLN A 43 -9.75 -1.34 -7.60
C GLN A 43 -9.41 -0.09 -6.79
N TYR A 44 -8.32 0.56 -7.19
CA TYR A 44 -7.80 1.80 -6.65
C TYR A 44 -8.46 2.94 -7.42
N ALA A 45 -9.12 3.83 -6.69
CA ALA A 45 -9.91 4.89 -7.28
C ALA A 45 -9.93 6.12 -6.38
N GLY A 46 -10.10 7.28 -7.01
CA GLY A 46 -10.20 8.58 -6.36
C GLY A 46 -9.72 9.66 -7.33
N PHE A 47 -10.49 10.73 -7.50
CA PHE A 47 -10.16 11.87 -8.36
C PHE A 47 -11.14 13.01 -8.12
N THR A 48 -10.75 14.22 -8.53
CA THR A 48 -11.59 15.43 -8.65
C THR A 48 -12.22 15.94 -7.33
N SER A 49 -13.17 15.21 -6.75
CA SER A 49 -13.82 15.56 -5.48
C SER A 49 -14.29 14.31 -4.73
N ALA A 50 -14.66 14.50 -3.46
CA ALA A 50 -15.21 13.43 -2.63
C ALA A 50 -16.50 12.83 -3.23
N GLU A 51 -17.38 13.65 -3.81
CA GLU A 51 -18.64 13.21 -4.42
C GLU A 51 -18.42 12.40 -5.71
N GLU A 52 -17.50 12.82 -6.58
CA GLU A 52 -17.17 12.07 -7.80
C GLU A 52 -16.49 10.73 -7.45
N SER A 53 -15.57 10.76 -6.48
CA SER A 53 -14.93 9.55 -5.97
C SER A 53 -15.95 8.59 -5.34
N ASN A 54 -16.90 9.10 -4.56
CA ASN A 54 -18.01 8.31 -4.00
C ASN A 54 -18.86 7.65 -5.09
N LYS A 55 -19.21 8.38 -6.17
CA LYS A 55 -19.92 7.80 -7.33
C LYS A 55 -19.12 6.66 -7.94
N ARG A 56 -17.81 6.84 -8.14
CA ARG A 56 -16.91 5.79 -8.64
C ARG A 56 -16.86 4.58 -7.70
N TYR A 57 -16.85 4.77 -6.39
CA TYR A 57 -16.85 3.67 -5.42
C TYR A 57 -18.14 2.85 -5.50
N ARG A 58 -19.29 3.51 -5.49
CA ARG A 58 -20.59 2.84 -5.62
C ARG A 58 -20.68 2.10 -6.95
N TYR A 59 -20.26 2.73 -8.04
CA TYR A 59 -20.17 2.09 -9.35
C TYR A 59 -19.32 0.81 -9.31
N LEU A 60 -18.12 0.86 -8.73
CA LEU A 60 -17.23 -0.32 -8.65
C LEU A 60 -17.82 -1.44 -7.79
N LEU A 61 -18.47 -1.11 -6.68
CA LEU A 61 -19.19 -2.08 -5.85
C LEU A 61 -20.33 -2.74 -6.65
N ASP A 62 -21.13 -1.94 -7.38
CA ASP A 62 -22.21 -2.43 -8.24
C ASP A 62 -21.69 -3.29 -9.41
N GLN A 63 -20.47 -3.03 -9.89
CA GLN A 63 -19.82 -3.85 -10.92
C GLN A 63 -19.17 -5.14 -10.40
N GLY A 64 -19.32 -5.45 -9.09
CA GLY A 64 -18.84 -6.67 -8.46
C GLY A 64 -17.47 -6.54 -7.77
N GLY A 65 -17.01 -5.32 -7.49
CA GLY A 65 -15.86 -5.09 -6.60
C GLY A 65 -16.18 -5.53 -5.16
N SER A 66 -15.22 -6.15 -4.48
CA SER A 66 -15.42 -6.70 -3.13
C SER A 66 -14.72 -5.92 -2.01
N GLY A 67 -14.11 -4.78 -2.36
CA GLY A 67 -13.54 -3.82 -1.43
C GLY A 67 -13.15 -2.52 -2.12
N LEU A 68 -13.00 -1.45 -1.33
CA LEU A 68 -12.62 -0.13 -1.82
C LEU A 68 -11.13 0.12 -1.62
N SER A 69 -10.46 0.80 -2.55
CA SER A 69 -9.12 1.35 -2.32
C SER A 69 -9.11 2.81 -2.71
N VAL A 70 -8.86 3.67 -1.72
CA VAL A 70 -8.94 5.13 -1.85
C VAL A 70 -7.60 5.70 -2.26
N ALA A 71 -7.59 6.38 -3.41
CA ALA A 71 -6.48 7.18 -3.91
C ALA A 71 -6.66 8.63 -3.49
N PHE A 72 -5.68 9.20 -2.79
CA PHE A 72 -5.71 10.60 -2.34
C PHE A 72 -4.87 11.48 -3.26
N ASP A 73 -5.23 12.75 -3.37
CA ASP A 73 -4.41 13.72 -4.13
C ASP A 73 -3.08 14.00 -3.43
N LEU A 74 -2.16 14.70 -4.09
CA LEU A 74 -0.85 15.02 -3.50
C LEU A 74 -1.00 15.87 -2.22
N PRO A 75 -1.76 16.99 -2.18
CA PRO A 75 -1.91 17.79 -0.97
C PRO A 75 -2.34 16.99 0.25
N THR A 76 -3.33 16.11 0.11
CA THR A 76 -3.80 15.23 1.20
C THR A 76 -2.68 14.30 1.70
N GLN A 77 -1.85 13.79 0.79
CA GLN A 77 -0.75 12.88 1.13
C GLN A 77 0.37 13.57 1.90
N ILE A 78 0.71 14.81 1.52
CA ILE A 78 1.77 15.61 2.14
C ILE A 78 1.23 16.64 3.14
N GLY A 79 0.02 16.49 3.66
CA GLY A 79 -0.44 17.25 4.83
C GLY A 79 -0.75 18.72 4.56
N TYR A 80 -1.25 19.04 3.37
CA TYR A 80 -1.73 20.38 3.01
C TYR A 80 -3.23 20.37 2.74
N ASP A 81 -3.92 21.42 3.18
CA ASP A 81 -5.32 21.64 2.84
C ASP A 81 -5.46 22.08 1.38
N SER A 82 -6.63 21.86 0.78
CA SER A 82 -6.87 22.29 -0.61
C SER A 82 -6.79 23.81 -0.82
N ASP A 83 -6.89 24.63 0.24
CA ASP A 83 -6.74 26.09 0.18
C ASP A 83 -5.32 26.60 0.47
N ASP A 84 -4.36 25.71 0.70
CA ASP A 84 -2.95 26.04 0.89
C ASP A 84 -2.27 26.41 -0.45
N SER A 85 -1.32 27.34 -0.41
CA SER A 85 -0.51 27.69 -1.58
C SER A 85 0.30 26.52 -2.16
N MET A 86 0.75 25.58 -1.32
CA MET A 86 1.47 24.37 -1.76
C MET A 86 0.57 23.38 -2.48
N ALA A 87 -0.76 23.53 -2.40
CA ALA A 87 -1.73 22.66 -3.05
C ALA A 87 -2.12 23.13 -4.46
N ASP A 88 -1.71 24.33 -4.88
CA ASP A 88 -2.12 24.91 -6.15
C ASP A 88 -1.78 24.00 -7.34
N GLY A 89 -2.74 23.79 -8.23
CA GLY A 89 -2.61 22.91 -9.39
C GLY A 89 -2.66 21.39 -9.11
N GLU A 90 -2.61 20.95 -7.84
CA GLU A 90 -2.56 19.52 -7.48
C GLU A 90 -3.82 18.99 -6.78
N VAL A 91 -4.72 19.89 -6.36
CA VAL A 91 -6.01 19.51 -5.74
C VAL A 91 -6.83 18.61 -6.67
N GLY A 92 -7.17 17.42 -6.21
CA GLY A 92 -8.04 16.48 -6.92
C GLY A 92 -7.47 15.89 -8.21
N LYS A 93 -6.20 16.14 -8.53
CA LYS A 93 -5.61 15.77 -9.82
C LYS A 93 -5.25 14.29 -9.94
N VAL A 94 -4.57 13.75 -8.92
CA VAL A 94 -4.10 12.35 -8.89
C VAL A 94 -4.88 11.47 -7.90
N GLY A 95 -5.92 12.02 -7.27
CA GLY A 95 -6.67 11.36 -6.23
C GLY A 95 -7.79 12.24 -5.67
N VAL A 96 -8.51 11.76 -4.67
CA VAL A 96 -9.54 12.53 -3.97
C VAL A 96 -8.90 13.55 -3.02
N PRO A 97 -9.34 14.83 -3.03
CA PRO A 97 -8.92 15.83 -2.04
C PRO A 97 -9.66 15.62 -0.72
N ILE A 98 -8.94 15.48 0.39
CA ILE A 98 -9.50 15.39 1.74
C ILE A 98 -8.78 16.38 2.65
N SER A 99 -9.49 17.40 3.10
CA SER A 99 -8.98 18.39 4.05
C SER A 99 -9.66 18.29 5.42
N SER A 100 -10.80 17.59 5.54
CA SER A 100 -11.62 17.63 6.75
C SER A 100 -12.59 16.45 6.87
N ILE A 101 -13.24 16.35 8.03
CA ILE A 101 -14.32 15.38 8.25
C ILE A 101 -15.49 15.55 7.28
N ARG A 102 -15.77 16.78 6.83
CA ARG A 102 -16.84 17.06 5.85
C ARG A 102 -16.54 16.46 4.48
N ASP A 103 -15.27 16.32 4.11
CA ASP A 103 -14.90 15.63 2.86
C ASP A 103 -15.12 14.14 2.98
N MET A 104 -14.78 13.56 4.13
CA MET A 104 -14.93 12.13 4.40
C MET A 104 -16.39 11.70 4.53
N ASP A 105 -17.25 12.55 5.12
CA ASP A 105 -18.70 12.35 5.12
C ASP A 105 -19.23 12.22 3.68
N ARG A 106 -18.77 13.10 2.78
CA ARG A 106 -19.17 13.11 1.36
C ARG A 106 -18.60 11.92 0.60
N LEU A 107 -17.35 11.56 0.88
CA LEU A 107 -16.65 10.44 0.25
C LEU A 107 -17.34 9.10 0.53
N PHE A 108 -17.83 8.91 1.76
CA PHE A 108 -18.44 7.66 2.20
C PHE A 108 -19.96 7.72 2.34
N ASN A 109 -20.60 8.81 1.89
CA ASN A 109 -22.05 8.93 1.91
C ASN A 109 -22.71 7.73 1.21
N GLY A 110 -23.59 7.03 1.94
CA GLY A 110 -24.30 5.86 1.45
C GLY A 110 -23.47 4.57 1.34
N ILE A 111 -22.25 4.52 1.89
CA ILE A 111 -21.41 3.32 1.90
C ILE A 111 -21.36 2.74 3.34
N PRO A 112 -21.84 1.50 3.58
CA PRO A 112 -21.83 0.90 4.91
C PRO A 112 -20.43 0.44 5.32
N LEU A 113 -19.75 1.23 6.16
CA LEU A 113 -18.33 1.04 6.53
C LEU A 113 -18.05 -0.22 7.39
N ASP A 114 -19.09 -0.82 7.97
CA ASP A 114 -19.04 -2.09 8.72
C ASP A 114 -19.12 -3.34 7.81
N GLN A 115 -19.61 -3.15 6.57
CA GLN A 115 -19.80 -4.22 5.59
C GLN A 115 -18.75 -4.20 4.48
N VAL A 116 -18.30 -3.01 4.09
CA VAL A 116 -17.32 -2.84 3.01
C VAL A 116 -15.93 -2.67 3.59
N SER A 117 -14.98 -3.52 3.16
CA SER A 117 -13.59 -3.33 3.55
C SER A 117 -12.95 -2.20 2.75
N THR A 118 -12.35 -1.22 3.43
CA THR A 118 -11.72 -0.04 2.80
C THR A 118 -10.21 -0.04 3.00
N SER A 119 -9.46 0.12 1.91
CA SER A 119 -8.02 0.38 1.93
C SER A 119 -7.77 1.85 1.65
N MET A 120 -6.84 2.47 2.35
CA MET A 120 -6.44 3.87 2.17
C MET A 120 -4.94 3.93 1.89
N THR A 121 -4.58 4.31 0.66
CA THR A 121 -3.18 4.44 0.22
C THR A 121 -2.63 5.78 0.68
N ILE A 122 -2.30 5.85 1.96
CA ILE A 122 -1.91 7.08 2.65
C ILE A 122 -0.82 6.76 3.67
N ASN A 123 0.17 7.67 3.81
CA ASN A 123 1.40 7.40 4.55
C ASN A 123 1.71 8.49 5.57
N ALA A 124 2.30 9.62 5.19
CA ALA A 124 2.68 10.66 6.16
C ALA A 124 1.49 11.21 6.97
N THR A 125 0.29 11.23 6.38
CA THR A 125 -0.97 11.62 7.04
C THR A 125 -1.85 10.43 7.45
N ALA A 126 -1.30 9.19 7.48
CA ALA A 126 -2.09 7.98 7.71
C ALA A 126 -2.83 7.96 9.06
N ALA A 127 -2.20 8.46 10.13
CA ALA A 127 -2.82 8.60 11.44
C ALA A 127 -4.06 9.52 11.38
N THR A 128 -3.93 10.69 10.74
CA THR A 128 -5.02 11.64 10.54
C THR A 128 -6.13 11.05 9.67
N MET A 129 -5.77 10.34 8.60
CA MET A 129 -6.75 9.71 7.71
C MET A 129 -7.53 8.58 8.39
N LEU A 130 -6.85 7.77 9.22
CA LEU A 130 -7.53 6.77 10.05
C LEU A 130 -8.48 7.43 11.06
N ALA A 131 -8.05 8.53 11.70
CA ALA A 131 -8.91 9.28 12.61
C ALA A 131 -10.16 9.83 11.91
N LEU A 132 -10.00 10.41 10.72
CA LEU A 132 -11.10 10.83 9.85
C LEU A 132 -12.06 9.68 9.53
N TYR A 133 -11.55 8.51 9.18
CA TYR A 133 -12.36 7.33 8.87
C TYR A 133 -13.13 6.82 10.11
N ILE A 134 -12.49 6.79 11.28
CA ILE A 134 -13.14 6.42 12.55
C ILE A 134 -14.27 7.38 12.88
N VAL A 135 -14.03 8.69 12.83
CA VAL A 135 -15.06 9.70 13.14
C VAL A 135 -16.20 9.67 12.12
N THR A 136 -15.91 9.37 10.85
CA THR A 136 -16.95 9.17 9.83
C THR A 136 -17.86 7.98 10.20
N ALA A 137 -17.26 6.86 10.63
CA ALA A 137 -18.01 5.69 11.10
C ALA A 137 -18.82 5.99 12.38
N GLU A 138 -18.25 6.73 13.34
CA GLU A 138 -18.96 7.16 14.55
C GLU A 138 -20.20 7.98 14.21
N LYS A 139 -20.13 8.88 13.23
CA LYS A 139 -21.27 9.68 12.75
C LYS A 139 -22.34 8.86 12.02
N MET A 140 -22.00 7.65 11.60
CA MET A 140 -22.93 6.65 11.02
C MET A 140 -23.44 5.65 12.06
N ASP A 141 -23.19 5.89 13.35
CA ASP A 141 -23.50 4.97 14.46
C ASP A 141 -22.81 3.59 14.32
N ILE A 142 -21.66 3.54 13.64
CA ILE A 142 -20.85 2.33 13.45
C ILE A 142 -19.69 2.33 14.44
N SER A 143 -19.64 1.29 15.28
CA SER A 143 -18.51 1.07 16.18
C SER A 143 -17.21 0.81 15.42
N ALA A 144 -16.11 1.44 15.86
CA ALA A 144 -14.77 1.22 15.32
C ALA A 144 -14.34 -0.26 15.36
N HIS A 145 -14.89 -1.06 16.28
CA HIS A 145 -14.63 -2.50 16.35
C HIS A 145 -15.11 -3.30 15.13
N HIS A 146 -16.07 -2.77 14.37
CA HIS A 146 -16.60 -3.40 13.16
C HIS A 146 -15.86 -2.99 11.89
N LEU A 147 -14.98 -1.97 11.95
CA LEU A 147 -14.28 -1.46 10.78
C LEU A 147 -13.23 -2.46 10.30
N LYS A 148 -13.31 -2.81 9.02
CA LYS A 148 -12.36 -3.69 8.34
C LYS A 148 -11.66 -2.90 7.25
N GLY A 149 -10.34 -2.85 7.30
CA GLY A 149 -9.62 -2.07 6.32
C GLY A 149 -8.12 -2.12 6.48
N THR A 150 -7.46 -1.26 5.72
CA THR A 150 -6.01 -1.11 5.73
C THR A 150 -5.67 0.37 5.56
N ILE A 151 -4.72 0.87 6.33
CA ILE A 151 -3.98 2.09 5.95
C ILE A 151 -2.58 1.67 5.51
N GLN A 152 -2.02 2.34 4.49
CA GLN A 152 -0.71 1.97 3.98
C GLN A 152 0.39 2.19 5.02
N ASN A 153 0.48 3.40 5.60
CA ASN A 153 1.25 3.70 6.82
C ASN A 153 2.71 3.18 6.81
N ASP A 154 3.31 3.07 5.62
CA ASP A 154 4.71 2.67 5.43
C ASP A 154 5.47 3.93 5.02
N ILE A 155 6.03 4.63 5.99
CA ILE A 155 6.84 5.83 5.74
C ILE A 155 8.25 5.51 5.20
N LEU A 156 8.83 4.35 5.51
CA LEU A 156 10.21 4.05 5.13
C LEU A 156 10.34 3.92 3.61
N LYS A 157 9.33 3.34 2.95
CA LYS A 157 9.26 3.32 1.49
C LYS A 157 9.01 4.69 0.85
N GLU A 158 8.54 5.70 1.61
CA GLU A 158 8.43 7.07 1.11
C GLU A 158 9.81 7.67 0.85
N TYR A 159 10.75 7.50 1.77
CA TYR A 159 12.10 8.07 1.65
C TYR A 159 12.94 7.43 0.55
N ILE A 160 12.63 6.20 0.13
CA ILE A 160 13.45 5.46 -0.85
C ILE A 160 12.86 5.39 -2.27
N ALA A 161 11.55 5.58 -2.43
CA ALA A 161 10.90 5.31 -3.72
C ALA A 161 9.72 6.22 -4.08
N ARG A 162 8.92 6.69 -3.10
CA ARG A 162 7.62 7.33 -3.38
C ARG A 162 7.58 8.85 -3.17
N GLY A 163 8.34 9.38 -2.22
CA GLY A 163 8.54 10.82 -2.04
C GLY A 163 7.41 11.59 -1.34
N THR A 164 6.43 10.95 -0.70
CA THR A 164 5.32 11.64 0.01
C THR A 164 5.48 11.58 1.54
N TYR A 165 6.61 12.08 2.03
CA TYR A 165 6.89 12.25 3.46
C TYR A 165 6.62 13.70 3.91
N ILE A 166 6.53 13.90 5.22
CA ILE A 166 6.42 15.24 5.84
C ILE A 166 7.51 15.40 6.90
N TYR A 167 7.51 14.51 7.90
CA TYR A 167 8.42 14.60 9.03
C TYR A 167 9.70 13.78 8.79
N PRO A 168 10.78 14.02 9.56
CA PRO A 168 11.96 13.15 9.57
C PRO A 168 11.63 11.69 9.95
N PRO A 169 12.54 10.73 9.67
CA PRO A 169 12.27 9.31 9.87
C PRO A 169 11.83 8.93 11.30
N GLU A 170 12.51 9.43 12.33
CA GLU A 170 12.22 9.08 13.73
C GLU A 170 10.79 9.46 14.19
N PRO A 171 10.34 10.73 14.09
CA PRO A 171 8.97 11.08 14.45
C PRO A 171 7.92 10.41 13.55
N SER A 172 8.25 10.13 12.29
CA SER A 172 7.35 9.38 11.41
C SER A 172 7.19 7.92 11.84
N MET A 173 8.27 7.26 12.29
CA MET A 173 8.21 5.92 12.85
C MET A 173 7.36 5.87 14.13
N ARG A 174 7.40 6.91 14.95
CA ARG A 174 6.50 7.05 16.12
C ARG A 174 5.04 7.07 15.71
N LEU A 175 4.65 7.84 14.69
CA LEU A 175 3.27 7.85 14.21
C LEU A 175 2.80 6.46 13.76
N VAL A 176 3.69 5.69 13.12
CA VAL A 176 3.40 4.31 12.72
C VAL A 176 3.16 3.43 13.95
N THR A 177 4.03 3.45 14.95
CA THR A 177 3.88 2.63 16.16
C THR A 177 2.69 3.06 17.02
N ASP A 178 2.37 4.36 17.06
CA ASP A 178 1.17 4.89 17.71
C ASP A 178 -0.12 4.35 17.07
N VAL A 179 -0.19 4.31 15.74
CA VAL A 179 -1.31 3.69 15.02
C VAL A 179 -1.43 2.21 15.37
N ILE A 180 -0.30 1.47 15.38
CA ILE A 180 -0.29 0.04 15.70
C ILE A 180 -0.84 -0.19 17.12
N ALA A 181 -0.31 0.52 18.11
CA ALA A 181 -0.72 0.43 19.50
C ALA A 181 -2.21 0.80 19.69
N PHE A 182 -2.68 1.85 19.02
CA PHE A 182 -4.05 2.32 19.13
C PHE A 182 -5.05 1.29 18.58
N CYS A 183 -4.78 0.75 17.39
CA CYS A 183 -5.69 -0.15 16.71
C CYS A 183 -5.86 -1.50 17.44
N GLU A 184 -4.85 -1.95 18.18
CA GLU A 184 -4.90 -3.22 18.91
C GLU A 184 -6.13 -3.31 19.83
N ASN A 185 -6.46 -2.20 20.50
CA ASN A 185 -7.57 -2.14 21.46
C ASN A 185 -8.85 -1.50 20.90
N HIS A 186 -8.74 -0.59 19.93
CA HIS A 186 -9.88 0.24 19.49
C HIS A 186 -10.42 -0.12 18.09
N VAL A 187 -9.56 -0.64 17.21
CA VAL A 187 -9.92 -0.99 15.82
C VAL A 187 -9.34 -2.37 15.46
N PRO A 188 -9.66 -3.43 16.23
CA PRO A 188 -8.93 -4.69 16.20
C PRO A 188 -9.03 -5.46 14.89
N GLN A 189 -9.89 -5.05 13.94
CA GLN A 189 -10.05 -5.64 12.60
C GLN A 189 -9.29 -4.89 11.50
N TRP A 190 -8.58 -3.81 11.85
CA TRP A 190 -7.79 -3.00 10.95
C TRP A 190 -6.40 -3.58 10.68
N ASN A 191 -5.95 -3.59 9.43
CA ASN A 191 -4.54 -3.82 9.11
C ASN A 191 -3.81 -2.48 9.25
N THR A 192 -2.92 -2.40 10.22
CA THR A 192 -2.33 -1.14 10.72
C THR A 192 -1.24 -0.58 9.82
N ILE A 193 -0.71 -1.41 8.92
CA ILE A 193 0.31 -1.08 7.95
C ILE A 193 0.25 -2.07 6.78
N SER A 194 0.58 -1.55 5.60
CA SER A 194 0.84 -2.33 4.39
C SER A 194 2.28 -2.09 3.95
N ILE A 195 3.20 -2.94 4.41
CA ILE A 195 4.63 -2.83 4.15
C ILE A 195 4.88 -3.10 2.67
N SER A 196 5.34 -2.09 1.94
CA SER A 196 5.12 -1.98 0.50
C SER A 196 6.39 -2.10 -0.34
N GLY A 197 6.46 -3.16 -1.14
CA GLY A 197 7.42 -3.33 -2.23
C GLY A 197 6.96 -2.78 -3.57
N TYR A 198 5.66 -2.55 -3.77
CA TYR A 198 5.12 -2.06 -5.05
C TYR A 198 5.88 -0.84 -5.59
N HIS A 199 5.98 0.23 -4.79
CA HIS A 199 6.64 1.47 -5.19
C HIS A 199 8.15 1.30 -5.41
N ILE A 200 8.79 0.42 -4.64
CA ILE A 200 10.21 0.10 -4.77
C ILE A 200 10.47 -0.55 -6.14
N ARG A 201 9.57 -1.47 -6.53
CA ARG A 201 9.62 -2.12 -7.85
C ARG A 201 9.33 -1.14 -8.99
N GLU A 202 8.32 -0.28 -8.82
CA GLU A 202 7.97 0.75 -9.81
C GLU A 202 9.07 1.81 -9.99
N ALA A 203 9.87 2.06 -8.95
CA ALA A 203 11.06 2.92 -9.04
C ALA A 203 12.25 2.26 -9.75
N GLY A 204 12.15 0.96 -10.08
CA GLY A 204 13.10 0.24 -10.93
C GLY A 204 13.93 -0.84 -10.23
N SER A 205 13.57 -1.25 -9.02
CA SER A 205 14.26 -2.35 -8.34
C SER A 205 14.08 -3.71 -9.02
N THR A 206 14.97 -4.67 -8.76
CA THR A 206 14.76 -6.08 -9.12
C THR A 206 13.71 -6.76 -8.23
N ALA A 207 13.27 -7.97 -8.59
CA ALA A 207 12.32 -8.73 -7.78
C ALA A 207 12.89 -9.10 -6.39
N ALA A 208 14.19 -9.40 -6.32
CA ALA A 208 14.87 -9.67 -5.06
C ALA A 208 15.04 -8.40 -4.23
N GLN A 209 15.44 -7.28 -4.85
CA GLN A 209 15.52 -5.98 -4.16
C GLN A 209 14.16 -5.52 -3.63
N GLU A 210 13.07 -5.70 -4.40
CA GLU A 210 11.70 -5.44 -3.93
C GLU A 210 11.44 -6.17 -2.60
N LEU A 211 11.67 -7.49 -2.54
CA LEU A 211 11.45 -8.26 -1.32
C LEU A 211 12.41 -7.86 -0.19
N ALA A 212 13.70 -7.72 -0.48
CA ALA A 212 14.72 -7.42 0.52
C ALA A 212 14.48 -6.06 1.18
N PHE A 213 14.25 -5.00 0.39
CA PHE A 213 13.99 -3.66 0.93
C PHE A 213 12.65 -3.60 1.67
N THR A 214 11.63 -4.30 1.18
CA THR A 214 10.34 -4.42 1.89
C THR A 214 10.50 -5.11 3.24
N PHE A 215 11.23 -6.23 3.30
CA PHE A 215 11.43 -6.95 4.55
C PHE A 215 12.37 -6.23 5.51
N ALA A 216 13.37 -5.49 5.00
CA ALA A 216 14.20 -4.60 5.81
C ALA A 216 13.33 -3.53 6.51
N ASN A 217 12.41 -2.89 5.79
CA ASN A 217 11.44 -1.96 6.38
C ASN A 217 10.54 -2.67 7.40
N GLY A 218 10.00 -3.84 7.04
CA GLY A 218 9.16 -4.64 7.95
C GLY A 218 9.85 -5.01 9.25
N ILE A 219 11.13 -5.38 9.19
CA ILE A 219 11.98 -5.65 10.34
C ILE A 219 12.11 -4.40 11.23
N SER A 220 12.37 -3.23 10.63
CA SER A 220 12.45 -1.96 11.37
C SER A 220 11.13 -1.61 12.05
N TYR A 221 9.98 -1.83 11.40
CA TYR A 221 8.67 -1.60 12.01
C TYR A 221 8.37 -2.55 13.17
N VAL A 222 8.65 -3.85 13.00
CA VAL A 222 8.45 -4.84 14.06
C VAL A 222 9.34 -4.52 15.26
N GLN A 223 10.61 -4.16 15.03
CA GLN A 223 11.52 -3.78 16.10
C GLN A 223 11.04 -2.51 16.83
N ALA A 224 10.65 -1.47 16.08
CA ALA A 224 10.16 -0.22 16.66
C ALA A 224 8.90 -0.42 17.53
N ALA A 225 7.97 -1.29 17.09
CA ALA A 225 6.79 -1.65 17.87
C ALA A 225 7.13 -2.44 19.15
N ILE A 226 8.11 -3.35 19.09
CA ILE A 226 8.59 -4.08 20.28
C ILE A 226 9.27 -3.14 21.26
N ASP A 227 10.07 -2.17 20.77
CA ASP A 227 10.79 -1.21 21.60
C ASP A 227 9.83 -0.28 22.37
N THR A 228 8.59 -0.10 21.91
CA THR A 228 7.52 0.60 22.66
C THR A 228 6.72 -0.31 23.59
N GLY A 229 7.06 -1.60 23.67
CA GLY A 229 6.44 -2.58 24.56
C GLY A 229 5.30 -3.41 23.96
N LEU A 230 5.01 -3.27 22.65
CA LEU A 230 3.98 -4.08 21.99
C LEU A 230 4.45 -5.52 21.78
N LYS A 231 3.54 -6.49 21.91
CA LYS A 231 3.88 -7.91 21.74
C LYS A 231 3.72 -8.34 20.28
N VAL A 232 4.77 -8.95 19.73
CA VAL A 232 4.81 -9.39 18.32
C VAL A 232 3.63 -10.29 17.92
N ASP A 233 3.17 -11.17 18.82
CA ASP A 233 2.04 -12.07 18.57
C ASP A 233 0.67 -11.37 18.64
N GLU A 234 0.62 -10.15 19.16
CA GLU A 234 -0.58 -9.30 19.23
C GLU A 234 -0.68 -8.42 17.98
N PHE A 235 0.28 -7.53 17.75
CA PHE A 235 0.22 -6.63 16.59
C PHE A 235 0.56 -7.31 15.26
N GLY A 236 1.42 -8.34 15.27
CA GLY A 236 1.86 -9.06 14.06
C GLY A 236 0.70 -9.66 13.25
N LYS A 237 -0.41 -9.99 13.92
CA LYS A 237 -1.66 -10.49 13.29
C LYS A 237 -2.31 -9.49 12.34
N ARG A 238 -1.91 -8.21 12.40
CA ARG A 238 -2.47 -7.09 11.63
C ARG A 238 -1.49 -6.45 10.66
N LEU A 239 -0.26 -6.94 10.60
CA LEU A 239 0.68 -6.56 9.54
C LEU A 239 0.20 -7.12 8.19
N SER A 240 0.31 -6.31 7.15
CA SER A 240 0.06 -6.69 5.77
C SER A 240 1.16 -6.14 4.87
N PHE A 241 1.20 -6.62 3.63
CA PHE A 241 2.21 -6.30 2.65
C PHE A 241 1.58 -5.85 1.34
N PHE A 242 2.35 -5.19 0.48
CA PHE A 242 1.91 -4.78 -0.84
C PHE A 242 3.01 -4.91 -1.87
N PHE A 243 2.82 -5.78 -2.85
CA PHE A 243 3.82 -6.11 -3.85
C PHE A 243 3.36 -5.79 -5.27
N ASN A 244 4.33 -5.69 -6.18
CA ASN A 244 4.11 -5.57 -7.61
C ASN A 244 3.88 -6.95 -8.25
N ALA A 245 3.12 -7.02 -9.35
CA ALA A 245 3.18 -8.13 -10.30
C ALA A 245 3.71 -7.61 -11.64
N HIS A 246 4.99 -7.88 -11.90
CA HIS A 246 5.71 -7.42 -13.09
C HIS A 246 5.57 -8.41 -14.28
N ASN A 247 6.19 -8.07 -15.41
CA ASN A 247 6.10 -8.85 -16.66
C ASN A 247 6.65 -10.29 -16.62
N ASP A 248 7.60 -10.62 -15.73
CA ASP A 248 8.20 -11.96 -15.66
C ASP A 248 7.29 -12.93 -14.89
N PHE A 249 6.32 -13.50 -15.60
CA PHE A 249 5.24 -14.30 -15.05
C PHE A 249 5.67 -15.38 -14.04
N LEU A 250 6.69 -16.20 -14.38
CA LEU A 250 7.14 -17.28 -13.52
C LEU A 250 7.92 -16.74 -12.31
N LYS A 251 8.73 -15.70 -12.51
CA LYS A 251 9.47 -15.05 -11.43
C LYS A 251 8.57 -14.38 -10.41
N GLU A 252 7.49 -13.74 -10.85
CA GLU A 252 6.53 -13.13 -9.92
C GLU A 252 5.82 -14.20 -9.08
N ILE A 253 5.45 -15.35 -9.66
CA ILE A 253 4.90 -16.49 -8.88
C ILE A 253 5.91 -16.96 -7.84
N ALA A 254 7.17 -17.17 -8.23
CA ALA A 254 8.24 -17.58 -7.32
C ALA A 254 8.50 -16.53 -6.21
N LYS A 255 8.49 -15.24 -6.57
CA LYS A 255 8.65 -14.10 -5.65
C LYS A 255 7.60 -14.12 -4.55
N PHE A 256 6.32 -14.29 -4.89
CA PHE A 256 5.26 -14.32 -3.87
C PHE A 256 5.35 -15.54 -2.93
N ARG A 257 5.84 -16.68 -3.43
CA ARG A 257 6.12 -17.88 -2.61
C ARG A 257 7.28 -17.64 -1.65
N ALA A 258 8.38 -17.10 -2.16
CA ALA A 258 9.57 -16.73 -1.38
C ALA A 258 9.22 -15.70 -0.31
N ALA A 259 8.43 -14.68 -0.66
CA ALA A 259 7.99 -13.64 0.26
C ALA A 259 7.32 -14.21 1.53
N ARG A 260 6.43 -15.19 1.37
CA ARG A 260 5.77 -15.85 2.51
C ARG A 260 6.76 -16.62 3.38
N ARG A 261 7.63 -17.42 2.74
CA ARG A 261 8.61 -18.25 3.43
C ARG A 261 9.59 -17.40 4.24
N ILE A 262 10.16 -16.39 3.60
CA ILE A 262 11.11 -15.45 4.20
C ILE A 262 10.48 -14.73 5.40
N TRP A 263 9.30 -14.12 5.22
CA TRP A 263 8.65 -13.39 6.30
C TRP A 263 8.31 -14.28 7.49
N ALA A 264 7.79 -15.49 7.24
CA ALA A 264 7.48 -16.42 8.31
C ALA A 264 8.71 -16.80 9.14
N ILE A 265 9.84 -17.05 8.46
CA ILE A 265 11.13 -17.34 9.09
C ILE A 265 11.64 -16.12 9.87
N ILE A 266 11.58 -14.90 9.31
CA ILE A 266 11.97 -13.66 10.00
C ILE A 266 11.17 -13.52 11.31
N MET A 267 9.84 -13.59 11.25
CA MET A 267 8.99 -13.42 12.42
C MET A 267 9.27 -14.46 13.51
N LYS A 268 9.49 -15.72 13.11
CA LYS A 268 9.76 -16.81 14.04
C LYS A 268 11.17 -16.74 14.64
N GLU A 269 12.20 -16.66 13.80
CA GLU A 269 13.59 -16.83 14.24
C GLU A 269 14.19 -15.53 14.79
N ARG A 270 13.85 -14.36 14.22
CA ARG A 270 14.39 -13.06 14.66
C ARG A 270 13.61 -12.49 15.84
N PHE A 271 12.28 -12.55 15.76
CA PHE A 271 11.38 -11.92 16.74
C PHE A 271 10.72 -12.90 17.71
N GLY A 272 10.92 -14.21 17.55
CA GLY A 272 10.40 -15.21 18.48
C GLY A 272 8.88 -15.32 18.47
N ALA A 273 8.21 -14.94 17.38
CA ALA A 273 6.77 -15.08 17.26
C ALA A 273 6.36 -16.54 17.49
N THR A 274 5.27 -16.77 18.22
CA THR A 274 4.71 -18.10 18.45
C THR A 274 3.34 -18.26 17.82
N ASN A 275 2.66 -17.16 17.52
CA ASN A 275 1.37 -17.16 16.87
C ASN A 275 1.55 -17.24 15.35
N GLU A 276 1.08 -18.34 14.74
CA GLU A 276 1.13 -18.52 13.29
C GLU A 276 0.49 -17.36 12.51
N LYS A 277 -0.54 -16.70 13.05
CA LYS A 277 -1.17 -15.55 12.37
C LYS A 277 -0.23 -14.35 12.26
N ALA A 278 0.68 -14.17 13.22
CA ALA A 278 1.69 -13.10 13.17
C ALA A 278 2.81 -13.40 12.15
N MET A 279 3.02 -14.67 11.81
CA MET A 279 4.01 -15.11 10.82
C MET A 279 3.51 -15.03 9.37
N ARG A 280 2.20 -14.78 9.15
CA ARG A 280 1.63 -14.77 7.80
C ARG A 280 2.01 -13.48 7.06
N CYS A 281 2.65 -13.62 5.91
CA CYS A 281 2.74 -12.55 4.92
C CYS A 281 1.42 -12.47 4.15
N ARG A 282 0.47 -11.68 4.64
CA ARG A 282 -0.78 -11.34 3.92
C ARG A 282 -0.49 -10.16 3.03
N PHE A 283 -0.72 -10.28 1.73
CA PHE A 283 -0.34 -9.24 0.80
C PHE A 283 -1.43 -8.87 -0.21
N HIS A 284 -1.46 -7.57 -0.52
CA HIS A 284 -2.07 -7.02 -1.70
C HIS A 284 -1.07 -7.10 -2.86
N VAL A 285 -1.58 -7.23 -4.09
CA VAL A 285 -0.79 -7.08 -5.31
C VAL A 285 -1.43 -6.02 -6.19
N GLN A 286 -0.59 -5.23 -6.85
CA GLN A 286 -0.97 -4.39 -7.98
C GLN A 286 -0.12 -4.79 -9.18
N THR A 287 -0.75 -4.90 -10.35
CA THR A 287 -0.06 -5.12 -11.63
C THR A 287 0.89 -3.95 -11.93
N GLY A 288 2.04 -4.18 -12.57
CA GLY A 288 3.05 -3.13 -12.72
C GLY A 288 2.61 -1.96 -13.61
N GLY A 289 2.53 -0.75 -13.08
CA GLY A 289 2.19 0.47 -13.83
C GLY A 289 3.28 0.87 -14.81
N SER A 290 4.53 0.83 -14.36
CA SER A 290 5.75 1.08 -15.14
C SER A 290 5.92 0.17 -16.36
N THR A 291 5.18 -0.94 -16.41
CA THR A 291 5.20 -1.88 -17.54
C THR A 291 4.22 -1.56 -18.65
N LEU A 292 3.27 -0.65 -18.40
CA LEU A 292 2.21 -0.28 -19.32
C LEU A 292 2.66 0.89 -20.20
N THR A 293 2.24 0.87 -21.47
CA THR A 293 2.77 1.78 -22.50
C THR A 293 1.73 2.81 -22.90
N ALA A 294 2.18 4.02 -23.25
CA ALA A 294 1.34 5.07 -23.80
C ALA A 294 0.95 4.80 -25.27
N GLN A 295 1.78 4.03 -25.98
CA GLN A 295 1.56 3.54 -27.35
C GLN A 295 0.81 2.21 -27.32
N GLN A 296 -0.02 1.96 -28.33
CA GLN A 296 -0.81 0.73 -28.49
C GLN A 296 -1.46 0.29 -27.18
N VAL A 297 -2.23 1.18 -26.55
CA VAL A 297 -2.72 1.02 -25.17
C VAL A 297 -3.51 -0.27 -24.94
N ASP A 298 -4.14 -0.84 -25.96
CA ASP A 298 -4.84 -2.13 -25.86
C ASP A 298 -3.91 -3.30 -25.49
N ASN A 299 -2.62 -3.22 -25.82
CA ASN A 299 -1.63 -4.21 -25.37
C ASN A 299 -1.53 -4.26 -23.84
N ASN A 300 -1.87 -3.18 -23.14
CA ASN A 300 -1.87 -3.14 -21.69
C ASN A 300 -2.94 -4.07 -21.10
N ILE A 301 -4.05 -4.32 -21.80
CA ILE A 301 -5.06 -5.30 -21.37
C ILE A 301 -4.42 -6.69 -21.27
N VAL A 302 -3.61 -7.07 -22.25
CA VAL A 302 -2.90 -8.36 -22.29
C VAL A 302 -1.83 -8.41 -21.20
N ARG A 303 -1.02 -7.35 -21.05
CA ARG A 303 0.02 -7.26 -20.00
C ARG A 303 -0.58 -7.43 -18.61
N THR A 304 -1.60 -6.63 -18.29
CA THR A 304 -2.31 -6.67 -17.00
C THR A 304 -2.96 -8.03 -16.77
N THR A 305 -3.48 -8.71 -17.81
CA THR A 305 -4.04 -10.06 -17.66
C THR A 305 -3.00 -11.08 -17.21
N ILE A 306 -1.80 -11.08 -17.83
CA ILE A 306 -0.71 -11.98 -17.46
C ILE A 306 -0.21 -11.69 -16.04
N GLN A 307 -0.05 -10.41 -15.69
CA GLN A 307 0.38 -9.96 -14.37
C GLN A 307 -0.66 -10.28 -13.28
N ALA A 308 -1.95 -10.10 -13.57
CA ALA A 308 -3.03 -10.48 -12.66
C ALA A 308 -3.02 -11.99 -12.42
N LEU A 309 -2.80 -12.78 -13.47
CA LEU A 309 -2.72 -14.23 -13.37
C LEU A 309 -1.52 -14.68 -12.51
N SER A 310 -0.34 -14.05 -12.65
CA SER A 310 0.81 -14.36 -11.77
C SER A 310 0.54 -14.01 -10.32
N ALA A 311 -0.15 -12.90 -10.03
CA ALA A 311 -0.57 -12.51 -8.69
C ALA A 311 -1.52 -13.54 -8.05
N VAL A 312 -2.49 -14.02 -8.82
CA VAL A 312 -3.44 -15.05 -8.38
C VAL A 312 -2.73 -16.37 -8.14
N LEU A 313 -1.95 -16.87 -9.10
CA LEU A 313 -1.21 -18.13 -8.94
C LEU A 313 -0.15 -18.05 -7.84
N GLY A 314 0.38 -16.87 -7.58
CA GLY A 314 1.24 -16.56 -6.46
C GLY A 314 0.55 -16.50 -5.10
N GLY A 315 -0.79 -16.45 -5.04
CA GLY A 315 -1.56 -16.56 -3.80
C GLY A 315 -1.84 -15.24 -3.08
N THR A 316 -2.07 -14.13 -3.80
CA THR A 316 -2.47 -12.81 -3.23
C THR A 316 -3.79 -12.82 -2.44
N GLN A 317 -3.96 -11.90 -1.48
CA GLN A 317 -5.21 -11.75 -0.70
C GLN A 317 -6.12 -10.65 -1.26
N SER A 318 -5.56 -9.67 -1.96
CA SER A 318 -6.30 -8.65 -2.69
C SER A 318 -5.54 -8.21 -3.92
N LEU A 319 -6.25 -7.86 -4.99
CA LEU A 319 -5.63 -7.52 -6.27
C LEU A 319 -6.21 -6.23 -6.85
N HIS A 320 -5.30 -5.37 -7.28
CA HIS A 320 -5.57 -4.25 -8.17
C HIS A 320 -5.04 -4.60 -9.56
N THR A 321 -5.90 -4.44 -10.56
CA THR A 321 -5.52 -4.52 -11.96
C THR A 321 -5.56 -3.11 -12.53
N ASN A 322 -4.43 -2.66 -13.07
CA ASN A 322 -4.34 -1.35 -13.71
C ASN A 322 -5.27 -1.31 -14.93
N ALA A 323 -5.69 -0.11 -15.29
CA ALA A 323 -6.46 0.12 -16.49
C ALA A 323 -5.51 0.26 -17.69
N PHE A 324 -6.03 0.08 -18.91
CA PHE A 324 -5.20 0.11 -20.11
C PHE A 324 -4.64 1.51 -20.43
N ASP A 325 -5.25 2.56 -19.86
CA ASP A 325 -4.92 3.98 -19.98
C ASP A 325 -3.91 4.48 -18.92
N GLU A 326 -3.31 3.58 -18.13
CA GLU A 326 -2.40 3.88 -16.99
C GLU A 326 -1.28 4.88 -17.33
N ALA A 327 -0.64 4.74 -18.49
CA ALA A 327 0.50 5.58 -18.88
C ALA A 327 0.10 7.01 -19.31
N LEU A 328 -1.21 7.31 -19.36
CA LEU A 328 -1.75 8.56 -19.91
C LEU A 328 -2.55 9.35 -18.89
N ALA A 329 -3.45 8.70 -18.14
CA ALA A 329 -4.34 9.36 -17.19
C ALA A 329 -4.87 8.41 -16.12
N LEU A 330 -5.62 8.94 -15.16
CA LEU A 330 -6.43 8.12 -14.26
C LEU A 330 -7.51 7.34 -15.05
N PRO A 331 -7.98 6.19 -14.54
CA PRO A 331 -8.94 5.37 -15.25
C PRO A 331 -10.30 6.04 -15.46
N THR A 332 -10.84 5.92 -16.68
CA THR A 332 -12.26 6.14 -16.97
C THR A 332 -13.14 5.03 -16.39
N ASP A 333 -14.47 5.22 -16.39
CA ASP A 333 -15.42 4.16 -16.00
C ASP A 333 -15.30 2.92 -16.90
N GLN A 334 -15.02 3.11 -18.19
CA GLN A 334 -14.85 2.02 -19.13
C GLN A 334 -13.58 1.23 -18.83
N SER A 335 -12.44 1.92 -18.67
CA SER A 335 -11.15 1.27 -18.50
C SER A 335 -11.03 0.58 -17.13
N VAL A 336 -11.55 1.21 -16.05
CA VAL A 336 -11.57 0.57 -14.72
C VAL A 336 -12.52 -0.62 -14.65
N LYS A 337 -13.66 -0.58 -15.36
CA LYS A 337 -14.57 -1.74 -15.47
C LYS A 337 -13.89 -2.89 -16.19
N LEU A 338 -13.17 -2.60 -17.28
CA LEU A 338 -12.43 -3.64 -18.02
C LEU A 338 -11.36 -4.28 -17.13
N ALA A 339 -10.61 -3.49 -16.37
CA ALA A 339 -9.64 -4.00 -15.41
C ALA A 339 -10.31 -4.93 -14.36
N LEU A 340 -11.47 -4.54 -13.81
CA LEU A 340 -12.23 -5.40 -12.91
C LEU A 340 -12.70 -6.71 -13.60
N ARG A 341 -13.11 -6.64 -14.87
CA ARG A 341 -13.50 -7.84 -15.65
C ARG A 341 -12.32 -8.79 -15.83
N THR A 342 -11.10 -8.30 -15.99
CA THR A 342 -9.89 -9.15 -16.01
C THR A 342 -9.81 -10.04 -14.77
N GLN A 343 -10.02 -9.48 -13.57
CA GLN A 343 -10.02 -10.27 -12.34
C GLN A 343 -11.19 -11.27 -12.29
N GLN A 344 -12.38 -10.86 -12.72
CA GLN A 344 -13.57 -11.70 -12.71
C GLN A 344 -13.45 -12.89 -13.68
N ILE A 345 -12.90 -12.68 -14.88
CA ILE A 345 -12.63 -13.75 -15.85
C ILE A 345 -11.62 -14.74 -15.25
N ILE A 346 -10.53 -14.25 -14.64
CA ILE A 346 -9.56 -15.14 -13.96
C ILE A 346 -10.26 -15.91 -12.83
N ALA A 347 -11.08 -15.26 -12.01
CA ALA A 347 -11.72 -15.90 -10.86
C ALA A 347 -12.78 -16.95 -11.26
N HIS A 348 -13.58 -16.67 -12.30
CA HIS A 348 -14.80 -17.41 -12.60
C HIS A 348 -14.69 -18.32 -13.84
N GLU A 349 -13.84 -18.01 -14.80
CA GLU A 349 -13.79 -18.72 -16.09
C GLU A 349 -12.51 -19.56 -16.25
N SER A 350 -11.36 -19.09 -15.71
CA SER A 350 -10.07 -19.76 -15.94
C SER A 350 -9.88 -21.10 -15.21
N GLY A 351 -10.66 -21.35 -14.15
CA GLY A 351 -10.55 -22.55 -13.31
C GLY A 351 -9.38 -22.57 -12.32
N VAL A 352 -8.53 -21.54 -12.27
CA VAL A 352 -7.34 -21.51 -11.37
C VAL A 352 -7.71 -21.52 -9.88
N THR A 353 -8.88 -21.01 -9.52
CA THR A 353 -9.38 -20.97 -8.13
C THR A 353 -9.66 -22.35 -7.53
N LYS A 354 -9.75 -23.39 -8.37
CA LYS A 354 -9.99 -24.78 -7.95
C LYS A 354 -8.77 -25.46 -7.36
N TYR A 355 -7.58 -24.88 -7.46
CA TYR A 355 -6.32 -25.49 -7.05
C TYR A 355 -5.54 -24.58 -6.12
N VAL A 356 -4.95 -25.15 -5.07
CA VAL A 356 -4.08 -24.43 -4.15
C VAL A 356 -2.64 -24.61 -4.61
N ASP A 357 -1.95 -23.50 -4.87
CA ASP A 357 -0.57 -23.46 -5.39
C ASP A 357 -0.31 -24.51 -6.49
N PRO A 358 -0.99 -24.40 -7.65
CA PRO A 358 -0.90 -25.40 -8.72
C PRO A 358 0.52 -25.57 -9.29
N PHE A 359 1.42 -24.62 -9.02
CA PHE A 359 2.83 -24.68 -9.43
C PHE A 359 3.74 -25.38 -8.43
N GLY A 360 3.30 -25.63 -7.19
CA GLY A 360 4.16 -26.28 -6.21
C GLY A 360 4.49 -27.72 -6.62
N GLY A 361 5.78 -28.04 -6.58
CA GLY A 361 6.38 -29.24 -7.17
C GLY A 361 7.00 -29.03 -8.56
N SER A 362 6.71 -27.92 -9.25
CA SER A 362 7.40 -27.55 -10.49
C SER A 362 8.86 -27.23 -10.19
N LYS A 363 9.79 -28.02 -10.73
CA LYS A 363 11.23 -27.81 -10.52
C LYS A 363 11.67 -26.38 -10.85
N VAL A 364 11.13 -25.78 -11.91
CA VAL A 364 11.45 -24.40 -12.31
C VAL A 364 11.03 -23.40 -11.24
N ILE A 365 9.79 -23.50 -10.75
CA ILE A 365 9.28 -22.56 -9.74
C ILE A 365 9.94 -22.78 -8.38
N GLU A 366 10.17 -24.03 -7.97
CA GLU A 366 10.86 -24.32 -6.71
C GLU A 366 12.29 -23.78 -6.71
N THR A 367 13.07 -24.06 -7.77
CA THR A 367 14.44 -23.54 -7.89
C THR A 367 14.46 -22.01 -7.91
N MET A 368 13.58 -21.38 -8.69
CA MET A 368 13.51 -19.92 -8.75
C MET A 368 13.07 -19.29 -7.42
N THR A 369 12.23 -19.99 -6.64
CA THR A 369 11.81 -19.54 -5.30
C THR A 369 13.00 -19.60 -4.33
N ASP A 370 13.80 -20.67 -4.38
CA ASP A 370 15.00 -20.84 -3.56
C ASP A 370 16.11 -19.83 -3.93
N GLU A 371 16.29 -19.57 -5.23
CA GLU A 371 17.26 -18.58 -5.72
C GLU A 371 16.90 -17.16 -5.29
N LEU A 372 15.63 -16.77 -5.45
CA LEU A 372 15.14 -15.47 -4.98
C LEU A 372 15.30 -15.31 -3.47
N GLU A 373 15.02 -16.36 -2.68
CA GLU A 373 15.26 -16.30 -1.25
C GLU A 373 16.74 -16.11 -0.92
N ALA A 374 17.64 -16.85 -1.56
CA ALA A 374 19.06 -16.70 -1.31
C ALA A 374 19.55 -15.28 -1.62
N GLU A 375 19.10 -14.68 -2.73
CA GLU A 375 19.43 -13.30 -3.10
C GLU A 375 18.87 -12.28 -2.11
N VAL A 376 17.59 -12.44 -1.72
CA VAL A 376 16.95 -11.57 -0.70
C VAL A 376 17.70 -11.63 0.63
N MET A 377 18.06 -12.83 1.07
CA MET A 377 18.78 -13.02 2.33
C MET A 377 20.18 -12.39 2.31
N ALA A 378 20.87 -12.42 1.16
CA ALA A 378 22.16 -11.75 1.00
C ALA A 378 22.03 -10.21 1.10
N ILE A 379 21.02 -9.63 0.45
CA ILE A 379 20.75 -8.18 0.54
C ILE A 379 20.36 -7.78 1.97
N LEU A 380 19.54 -8.59 2.65
CA LEU A 380 19.17 -8.34 4.05
C LEU A 380 20.38 -8.41 5.00
N GLU A 381 21.33 -9.32 4.76
CA GLU A 381 22.57 -9.42 5.53
C GLU A 381 23.43 -8.15 5.37
N GLU A 382 23.54 -7.62 4.16
CA GLU A 382 24.23 -6.35 3.90
C GLU A 382 23.56 -5.17 4.62
N ILE A 383 22.23 -5.07 4.56
CA ILE A 383 21.48 -4.03 5.28
C ILE A 383 21.66 -4.16 6.81
N ASP A 384 21.67 -5.39 7.34
CA ASP A 384 21.92 -5.64 8.75
C ASP A 384 23.33 -5.19 9.16
N HIS A 385 24.35 -5.40 8.32
CA HIS A 385 25.72 -4.89 8.55
C HIS A 385 25.80 -3.36 8.56
N MET A 386 24.93 -2.67 7.82
CA MET A 386 24.83 -1.20 7.84
C MET A 386 24.08 -0.65 9.06
N GLY A 387 23.49 -1.52 9.89
CA GLY A 387 22.70 -1.13 11.06
C GLY A 387 21.19 -1.09 10.82
N GLY A 388 20.70 -1.74 9.75
CA GLY A 388 19.28 -1.86 9.43
C GLY A 388 18.77 -0.80 8.45
N SER A 389 17.48 -0.90 8.08
CA SER A 389 16.89 -0.11 6.99
C SER A 389 17.06 1.39 7.19
N ILE A 390 16.78 1.93 8.39
CA ILE A 390 16.89 3.37 8.66
C ILE A 390 18.29 3.90 8.33
N LYS A 391 19.35 3.19 8.74
CA LYS A 391 20.74 3.60 8.44
C LYS A 391 21.07 3.46 6.96
N ALA A 392 20.57 2.43 6.30
CA ALA A 392 20.74 2.27 4.86
C ALA A 392 20.05 3.39 4.05
N ILE A 393 18.90 3.89 4.54
CA ILE A 393 18.17 5.03 3.95
C ILE A 393 18.91 6.34 4.17
N GLU A 394 19.38 6.60 5.40
CA GLU A 394 20.17 7.81 5.75
C GLU A 394 21.46 7.91 4.94
N ASN A 395 22.07 6.77 4.58
CA ASN A 395 23.27 6.70 3.74
C ASN A 395 22.96 6.61 2.23
N GLU A 396 21.69 6.77 1.83
CA GLU A 396 21.21 6.69 0.44
C GLU A 396 21.52 5.35 -0.28
N TRP A 397 21.89 4.31 0.45
CA TRP A 397 22.36 3.06 -0.16
C TRP A 397 21.22 2.34 -0.91
N ILE A 398 20.03 2.26 -0.29
CA ILE A 398 18.86 1.63 -0.92
C ILE A 398 18.45 2.39 -2.18
N GLN A 399 18.43 3.73 -2.11
CA GLN A 399 18.09 4.60 -3.23
C GLN A 399 19.05 4.40 -4.41
N ASN A 400 20.36 4.32 -4.12
CA ASN A 400 21.38 4.10 -5.13
C ASN A 400 21.26 2.71 -5.81
N GLU A 401 20.95 1.65 -5.06
CA GLU A 401 20.74 0.31 -5.62
C GLU A 401 19.49 0.24 -6.53
N ILE A 402 18.40 0.93 -6.15
CA ILE A 402 17.21 1.07 -7.00
C ILE A 402 17.56 1.84 -8.27
N ALA A 403 18.23 2.99 -8.15
CA ALA A 403 18.60 3.84 -9.29
C ALA A 403 19.52 3.11 -10.27
N LYS A 404 20.48 2.33 -9.77
CA LYS A 404 21.35 1.49 -10.59
C LYS A 404 20.55 0.47 -11.40
N SER A 405 19.62 -0.23 -10.76
CA SER A 405 18.80 -1.25 -11.41
C SER A 405 17.84 -0.64 -12.44
N ALA A 406 17.28 0.53 -12.13
CA ALA A 406 16.45 1.31 -13.05
C ALA A 406 17.25 1.74 -14.29
N TYR A 407 18.49 2.20 -14.08
CA TYR A 407 19.37 2.62 -15.17
C TYR A 407 19.77 1.45 -16.07
N GLU A 408 20.14 0.30 -15.50
CA GLU A 408 20.42 -0.92 -16.26
C GLU A 408 19.20 -1.38 -17.07
N HIS A 409 18.00 -1.29 -16.49
CA HIS A 409 16.76 -1.55 -17.22
C HIS A 409 16.56 -0.59 -18.39
N GLN A 410 16.69 0.72 -18.17
CA GLN A 410 16.52 1.72 -19.23
C GLN A 410 17.54 1.51 -20.36
N GLN A 411 18.81 1.25 -20.03
CA GLN A 411 19.82 0.91 -21.03
C GLN A 411 19.41 -0.32 -21.86
N SER A 412 18.84 -1.35 -21.22
CA SER A 412 18.37 -2.55 -21.91
C SER A 412 17.21 -2.28 -22.89
N VAL A 413 16.37 -1.30 -22.59
CA VAL A 413 15.27 -0.87 -23.46
C VAL A 413 15.80 -0.04 -24.62
N ASP A 414 16.69 0.92 -24.36
CA ASP A 414 17.26 1.82 -25.36
C ASP A 414 18.12 1.06 -26.38
N ASN A 415 18.91 0.09 -25.91
CA ASN A 415 19.72 -0.77 -26.76
C ASN A 415 18.94 -1.94 -27.39
N LYS A 416 17.63 -2.06 -27.10
CA LYS A 416 16.70 -3.08 -27.61
C LYS A 416 17.05 -4.52 -27.25
N THR A 417 17.87 -4.74 -26.23
CA THR A 417 18.05 -6.08 -25.64
C THR A 417 16.78 -6.53 -24.93
N GLN A 418 16.13 -5.64 -24.19
CA GLN A 418 14.77 -5.79 -23.72
C GLN A 418 13.79 -5.24 -24.76
N LYS A 419 12.93 -6.12 -25.28
CA LYS A 419 11.90 -5.74 -26.25
C LYS A 419 10.63 -5.26 -25.55
N ILE A 420 10.11 -4.11 -25.98
CA ILE A 420 8.82 -3.56 -25.56
C ILE A 420 7.97 -3.34 -26.81
N ILE A 421 6.94 -4.19 -26.96
CA ILE A 421 5.98 -4.16 -28.07
C ILE A 421 5.26 -2.81 -28.10
N GLY A 422 5.23 -2.18 -29.28
CA GLY A 422 4.63 -0.86 -29.50
C GLY A 422 5.56 0.32 -29.16
N VAL A 423 6.73 0.07 -28.55
CA VAL A 423 7.66 1.13 -28.13
C VAL A 423 8.97 1.07 -28.88
N ASN A 424 9.75 -0.01 -28.72
CA ASN A 424 11.06 -0.16 -29.38
C ASN A 424 11.07 -1.26 -30.46
N THR A 425 9.97 -2.01 -30.58
CA THR A 425 9.76 -3.07 -31.56
C THR A 425 8.25 -3.23 -31.86
N GLN A 426 7.90 -3.69 -33.07
CA GLN A 426 6.50 -3.79 -33.54
C GLN A 426 5.71 -2.47 -33.34
N ILE A 427 6.28 -1.37 -33.83
CA ILE A 427 5.72 -0.02 -33.68
C ILE A 427 4.72 0.22 -34.82
N ASP A 428 3.52 0.68 -34.49
CA ASP A 428 2.53 1.17 -35.45
C ASP A 428 2.57 2.70 -35.54
N HIS A 429 2.16 3.25 -36.69
CA HIS A 429 2.20 4.70 -36.96
C HIS A 429 0.82 5.39 -36.92
N ASP A 430 -0.27 4.61 -36.85
CA ASP A 430 -1.67 5.11 -36.79
C ASP A 430 -2.35 4.64 -35.49
N ASP A 431 -1.89 5.15 -34.34
CA ASP A 431 -2.53 4.91 -33.03
C ASP A 431 -3.66 5.92 -32.80
N SER A 432 -4.86 5.42 -32.50
CA SER A 432 -5.99 6.27 -32.11
C SER A 432 -5.81 6.76 -30.67
N GLU A 433 -6.04 8.06 -30.42
CA GLU A 433 -6.03 8.60 -29.06
C GLU A 433 -7.18 8.00 -28.22
N PRO A 434 -6.88 7.40 -27.05
CA PRO A 434 -7.92 6.89 -26.17
C PRO A 434 -8.69 8.03 -25.50
N ASN A 435 -9.94 7.76 -25.12
CA ASN A 435 -10.71 8.68 -24.29
C ASN A 435 -10.15 8.68 -22.85
N LEU A 436 -9.61 9.81 -22.41
CA LEU A 436 -8.97 9.95 -21.11
C LEU A 436 -9.88 10.59 -20.06
N GLN A 437 -9.67 10.23 -18.79
CA GLN A 437 -10.39 10.82 -17.67
C GLN A 437 -10.00 12.30 -17.51
N ALA A 438 -10.98 13.19 -17.67
CA ALA A 438 -10.81 14.61 -17.41
C ALA A 438 -11.02 14.93 -15.92
N ILE A 439 -10.38 16.02 -15.47
CA ILE A 439 -10.55 16.58 -14.13
C ILE A 439 -11.51 17.78 -14.17
N ASP A 440 -12.53 17.79 -13.31
CA ASP A 440 -13.50 18.90 -13.22
C ASP A 440 -12.93 20.08 -12.41
N LYS A 441 -12.52 21.12 -13.13
CA LYS A 441 -11.99 22.37 -12.54
C LYS A 441 -13.01 23.08 -11.64
N MET A 442 -14.31 23.00 -11.93
CA MET A 442 -15.35 23.59 -11.08
C MET A 442 -15.51 22.81 -9.78
N ALA A 443 -15.38 21.49 -9.81
CA ALA A 443 -15.34 20.68 -8.60
C ALA A 443 -14.13 21.03 -7.72
N ILE A 444 -12.95 21.22 -8.30
CA ILE A 444 -11.76 21.69 -7.57
C ILE A 444 -12.01 23.05 -6.90
N GLN A 445 -12.56 24.03 -7.63
CA GLN A 445 -12.89 25.34 -7.05
C GLN A 445 -13.90 25.24 -5.90
N ARG A 446 -14.89 24.34 -6.02
CA ARG A 446 -15.83 24.06 -4.93
C ARG A 446 -15.13 23.43 -3.73
N GLN A 447 -14.15 22.55 -3.94
CA GLN A 447 -13.36 21.97 -2.86
C GLN A 447 -12.63 23.07 -2.07
N VAL A 448 -11.86 23.92 -2.75
CA VAL A 448 -11.14 25.05 -2.12
C VAL A 448 -12.11 25.96 -1.34
N LYS A 449 -13.25 26.29 -1.94
CA LYS A 449 -14.28 27.11 -1.28
C LYS A 449 -14.82 26.42 -0.02
N SER A 450 -15.06 25.12 -0.07
CA SER A 450 -15.60 24.35 1.05
C SER A 450 -14.69 24.36 2.27
N VAL A 451 -13.37 24.27 2.07
CA VAL A 451 -12.38 24.37 3.16
C VAL A 451 -12.40 25.75 3.81
N LYS A 452 -12.44 26.82 3.00
CA LYS A 452 -12.55 28.20 3.51
C LYS A 452 -13.84 28.39 4.32
N THR A 453 -14.96 27.90 3.80
CA THR A 453 -16.26 27.94 4.50
C THR A 453 -16.21 27.18 5.82
N LEU A 454 -15.64 25.97 5.85
CA LEU A 454 -15.48 25.20 7.09
C LEU A 454 -14.71 26.01 8.15
N LYS A 455 -13.56 26.59 7.79
CA LYS A 455 -12.73 27.39 8.69
C LYS A 455 -13.48 28.58 9.28
N THR A 456 -14.44 29.16 8.53
CA THR A 456 -15.28 30.27 9.02
C THR A 456 -16.46 29.85 9.90
N GLU A 457 -17.03 28.66 9.69
CA GLU A 457 -18.30 28.24 10.33
C GLU A 457 -18.11 27.45 11.63
N ARG A 458 -17.01 26.72 11.77
CA ARG A 458 -16.76 25.82 12.91
C ARG A 458 -16.43 26.57 14.21
N ASP A 459 -16.43 25.85 15.31
CA ASP A 459 -15.96 26.36 16.61
C ASP A 459 -14.42 26.44 16.64
N ASN A 460 -13.89 27.61 16.28
CA ASN A 460 -12.45 27.85 16.20
C ASN A 460 -11.74 27.85 17.56
N GLU A 461 -12.43 28.19 18.66
CA GLU A 461 -11.84 28.08 20.00
C GLU A 461 -11.66 26.62 20.39
N LYS A 462 -12.66 25.78 20.13
CA LYS A 462 -12.54 24.33 20.35
C LYS A 462 -11.44 23.71 19.50
N VAL A 463 -11.33 24.07 18.21
CA VAL A 463 -10.24 23.62 17.33
C VAL A 463 -8.88 23.99 17.91
N LYS A 464 -8.70 25.26 18.30
CA LYS A 464 -7.45 25.75 18.88
C LYS A 464 -7.07 24.96 20.14
N ILE A 465 -8.01 24.75 21.06
CA ILE A 465 -7.79 23.96 22.29
C ILE A 465 -7.33 22.53 21.94
N LYS A 466 -7.95 21.87 20.95
CA LYS A 466 -7.59 20.50 20.58
C LYS A 466 -6.22 20.43 19.88
N LEU A 467 -5.89 21.38 19.00
CA LEU A 467 -4.56 21.47 18.39
C LEU A 467 -3.47 21.77 19.43
N ASP A 468 -3.74 22.61 20.42
CA ASP A 468 -2.81 22.88 21.54
C ASP A 468 -2.55 21.62 22.38
N ILE A 469 -3.56 20.78 22.58
CA ILE A 469 -3.40 19.47 23.24
C ILE A 469 -2.53 18.55 22.37
N LEU A 470 -2.83 18.44 21.07
CA LEU A 470 -2.02 17.65 20.14
C LEU A 470 -0.55 18.09 20.14
N ASN A 471 -0.29 19.40 20.14
CA ASN A 471 1.06 19.96 20.22
C ASN A 471 1.80 19.50 21.50
N LYS A 472 1.11 19.53 22.64
CA LYS A 472 1.66 19.04 23.92
C LYS A 472 1.88 17.52 23.90
N THR A 473 0.94 16.75 23.37
CA THR A 473 1.07 15.29 23.22
C THR A 473 2.27 14.94 22.32
N ALA A 474 2.48 15.66 21.22
CA ALA A 474 3.62 15.46 20.32
C ALA A 474 4.98 15.68 21.00
N LYS A 475 5.06 16.57 22.00
CA LYS A 475 6.27 16.78 22.81
C LYS A 475 6.48 15.75 23.92
N SER A 476 5.48 14.91 24.18
CA SER A 476 5.52 13.83 25.18
C SER A 476 5.77 12.47 24.54
N THR A 477 5.73 11.39 25.33
CA THR A 477 5.75 9.99 24.86
C THR A 477 4.36 9.37 24.70
N ASP A 478 3.29 10.14 24.95
CA ASP A 478 1.93 9.63 24.85
C ASP A 478 1.54 9.35 23.39
N ASN A 479 0.65 8.38 23.20
CA ASN A 479 0.13 8.00 21.89
C ASN A 479 -0.67 9.16 21.27
N LEU A 480 -0.39 9.48 20.01
CA LEU A 480 -0.99 10.64 19.33
C LEU A 480 -2.40 10.41 18.79
N MET A 481 -2.81 9.16 18.55
CA MET A 481 -4.10 8.85 17.91
C MET A 481 -5.31 9.43 18.65
N PRO A 482 -5.43 9.33 19.99
CA PRO A 482 -6.54 9.97 20.72
C PRO A 482 -6.64 11.48 20.49
N SER A 483 -5.50 12.19 20.57
CA SER A 483 -5.45 13.65 20.34
C SER A 483 -5.78 14.01 18.90
N ILE A 484 -5.33 13.22 17.91
CA ILE A 484 -5.65 13.42 16.49
C ILE A 484 -7.15 13.22 16.24
N ILE A 485 -7.76 12.17 16.80
CA ILE A 485 -9.22 11.92 16.70
C ILE A 485 -10.00 13.08 17.31
N ASP A 486 -9.56 13.60 18.46
CA ASP A 486 -10.19 14.74 19.11
C ASP A 486 -10.10 16.03 18.27
N CYS A 487 -8.99 16.26 17.56
CA CYS A 487 -8.87 17.36 16.60
C CYS A 487 -9.87 17.19 15.45
N VAL A 488 -9.96 15.98 14.87
CA VAL A 488 -10.91 15.69 13.79
C VAL A 488 -12.37 15.88 14.25
N ARG A 489 -12.74 15.43 15.46
CA ARG A 489 -14.07 15.65 16.05
C ARG A 489 -14.39 17.13 16.30
N ALA A 490 -13.36 17.96 16.48
CA ALA A 490 -13.50 19.41 16.57
C ALA A 490 -13.55 20.10 15.19
N GLU A 491 -13.54 19.34 14.09
CA GLU A 491 -13.43 19.83 12.72
C GLU A 491 -12.11 20.56 12.41
N SER A 492 -11.00 20.21 13.09
CA SER A 492 -9.66 20.57 12.61
C SER A 492 -9.42 19.99 11.22
N THR A 493 -8.73 20.75 10.36
CA THR A 493 -8.38 20.26 9.03
C THR A 493 -7.16 19.34 9.07
N LEU A 494 -6.97 18.57 8.00
CA LEU A 494 -5.79 17.73 7.79
C LEU A 494 -4.51 18.58 7.80
N GLY A 495 -4.53 19.74 7.12
CA GLY A 495 -3.42 20.69 7.13
C GLY A 495 -3.12 21.25 8.51
N GLU A 496 -4.13 21.56 9.32
CA GLU A 496 -3.92 22.07 10.69
C GLU A 496 -3.30 21.02 11.62
N VAL A 497 -3.76 19.77 11.53
CA VAL A 497 -3.18 18.64 12.26
C VAL A 497 -1.73 18.44 11.81
N ALA A 498 -1.50 18.39 10.50
CA ALA A 498 -0.15 18.19 9.95
C ALA A 498 0.80 19.32 10.33
N ASN A 499 0.37 20.58 10.24
CA ASN A 499 1.14 21.77 10.62
C ASN A 499 1.43 21.80 12.12
N THR A 500 0.47 21.41 12.96
CA THR A 500 0.70 21.31 14.41
C THR A 500 1.84 20.33 14.71
N LEU A 501 1.86 19.18 14.04
CA LEU A 501 2.96 18.21 14.15
C LEU A 501 4.27 18.73 13.54
N ARG A 502 4.22 19.45 12.40
CA ARG A 502 5.41 20.11 11.81
C ARG A 502 6.11 21.03 12.81
N THR A 503 5.37 21.76 13.64
CA THR A 503 5.99 22.65 14.67
C THR A 503 6.79 21.91 15.74
N VAL A 504 6.57 20.60 15.92
CA VAL A 504 7.25 19.79 16.93
C VAL A 504 8.29 18.87 16.29
N PHE A 505 7.95 18.24 15.17
CA PHE A 505 8.77 17.23 14.52
C PHE A 505 9.69 17.79 13.43
N GLY A 506 9.45 19.02 12.97
CA GLY A 506 10.11 19.59 11.80
C GLY A 506 9.55 19.04 10.48
N GLU A 507 10.25 19.33 9.39
CA GLU A 507 9.96 18.87 8.04
C GLU A 507 11.26 18.30 7.43
N PHE A 508 11.16 17.27 6.58
CA PHE A 508 12.30 16.55 6.00
C PHE A 508 12.54 16.90 4.53
#